data_AF-A0A957RUN8-F1
#
_entry.id   AF-A0A957RUN8-F1
#
_cell.length_a   1.000
_cell.length_b   1.000
_cell.length_c   1.000
_cell.angle_alpha   90.00
_cell.angle_beta   90.00
_cell.angle_gamma   90.00
#
_symmetry.space_group_name_H-M   'P 1'
#
loop_
_entity.id
_entity.type
_entity.pdbx_description
1 polymer ?
#
loop_
_entity_poly.entity_id
_entity_poly.type
_entity_poly.pdbx_seq_one_letter_code
_entity_poly.pdbx_strand_id
1 'polypeptide(L)'
;MTSIDVQTLYALLPAIYRLRDHEEGGPLRDLIEVIADQAAIVQEGIEQAYDDQFIETSAEWAVPYIGDLIGTRTLYAAAGTGLSARAVVANTLAYRRRKGTVAVLEQLARDVTNYPAVAVEFFQRLATTQHMNHPRPENIGTIDLRRPDLLERVDTAFDRAAHTLEVRAIPRGRYNIPNVGLFLFRLAAYPLVEATARRLDDRRFLFNPLGIDAPLFNQPETEALLTEFAGPLNVPMPISRLAMNL
;
A
#
# COMPACT_ATOMS: atom_id res chain seq x y z
N MET A 1 25.42 15.96 -6.58
CA MET A 1 26.38 17.07 -6.52
C MET A 1 27.77 16.50 -6.27
N THR A 2 28.85 17.18 -6.66
CA THR A 2 30.22 16.75 -6.35
C THR A 2 30.41 16.76 -4.83
N SER A 3 30.84 15.64 -4.24
CA SER A 3 31.16 15.57 -2.82
C SER A 3 32.30 16.54 -2.49
N ILE A 4 32.10 17.41 -1.51
CA ILE A 4 33.18 18.23 -0.96
C ILE A 4 34.17 17.29 -0.26
N ASP A 5 35.33 17.12 -0.88
CA ASP A 5 36.43 16.31 -0.39
C ASP A 5 37.65 17.21 -0.13
N VAL A 6 38.56 16.73 0.72
CA VAL A 6 39.81 17.41 1.12
C VAL A 6 40.58 17.87 -0.11
N GLN A 7 40.70 17.00 -1.12
CA GLN A 7 41.44 17.31 -2.35
C GLN A 7 40.78 18.43 -3.15
N THR A 8 39.44 18.43 -3.22
CA THR A 8 38.65 19.45 -3.93
C THR A 8 38.86 20.81 -3.29
N LEU A 9 38.77 20.89 -1.95
CA LEU A 9 38.98 22.14 -1.21
C LEU A 9 40.43 22.61 -1.27
N TYR A 10 41.39 21.70 -1.11
CA TYR A 10 42.81 22.02 -1.20
C TYR A 10 43.18 22.55 -2.60
N ALA A 11 42.61 21.98 -3.66
CA ALA A 11 42.84 22.41 -5.04
C ALA A 11 42.32 23.83 -5.33
N LEU A 12 41.33 24.33 -4.58
CA LEU A 12 40.83 25.71 -4.69
C LEU A 12 41.86 26.74 -4.18
N LEU A 13 42.85 26.32 -3.39
CA LEU A 13 43.91 27.22 -2.94
C LEU A 13 44.89 27.58 -4.08
N PRO A 14 45.34 28.85 -4.14
CA PRO A 14 46.41 29.26 -5.03
C PRO A 14 47.65 28.37 -4.90
N ALA A 15 48.28 28.05 -6.03
CA ALA A 15 49.41 27.11 -6.08
C ALA A 15 50.58 27.50 -5.15
N ILE A 16 50.80 28.81 -4.93
CA ILE A 16 51.86 29.32 -4.03
C ILE A 16 51.70 28.80 -2.61
N TYR A 17 50.48 28.74 -2.08
CA TYR A 17 50.23 28.27 -0.72
C TYR A 17 50.37 26.75 -0.60
N ARG A 18 49.99 26.00 -1.64
CA ARG A 18 50.14 24.54 -1.67
C ARG A 18 51.62 24.11 -1.73
N LEU A 19 52.44 24.86 -2.48
CA LEU A 19 53.89 24.63 -2.54
C LEU A 19 54.56 24.85 -1.17
N ARG A 20 54.26 25.98 -0.51
CA ARG A 20 54.80 26.29 0.82
C ARG A 20 54.34 25.32 1.91
N ASP A 21 53.08 24.94 1.87
CA ASP A 21 52.53 23.97 2.82
C ASP A 21 53.23 22.60 2.69
N HIS A 22 53.51 22.16 1.46
CA HIS A 22 54.29 20.95 1.24
C HIS A 22 55.74 21.06 1.76
N GLU A 23 56.35 22.24 1.69
CA GLU A 23 57.69 22.50 2.26
C GLU A 23 57.69 22.48 3.81
N GLU A 24 56.59 22.89 4.44
CA GLU A 24 56.42 22.94 5.90
C GLU A 24 55.81 21.65 6.50
N GLY A 25 55.58 20.62 5.69
CA GLY A 25 55.10 19.31 6.15
C GLY A 25 53.59 19.11 6.16
N GLY A 26 52.82 20.01 5.53
CA GLY A 26 51.37 19.88 5.31
C GLY A 26 50.40 20.38 6.39
N PRO A 27 50.75 21.29 7.33
CA PRO A 27 49.81 21.70 8.39
C PRO A 27 48.54 22.39 7.86
N LEU A 28 48.59 23.07 6.71
CA LEU A 28 47.41 23.68 6.08
C LEU A 28 46.51 22.62 5.44
N ARG A 29 47.10 21.55 4.89
CA ARG A 29 46.34 20.40 4.40
C ARG A 29 45.59 19.71 5.54
N ASP A 30 46.23 19.49 6.68
CA ASP A 30 45.60 18.88 7.86
C ASP A 30 44.46 19.76 8.39
N LEU A 31 44.63 21.09 8.37
CA LEU A 31 43.52 22.02 8.70
C LEU A 31 42.38 21.91 7.69
N ILE A 32 42.69 21.83 6.39
CA ILE A 32 41.68 21.67 5.34
C ILE A 32 40.94 20.35 5.43
N GLU A 33 41.59 19.29 5.90
CA GLU A 33 40.94 18.01 6.18
C GLU A 33 39.84 18.17 7.23
N VAL A 34 40.13 18.81 8.36
CA VAL A 34 39.12 19.09 9.40
C VAL A 34 37.98 19.98 8.86
N ILE A 35 38.30 20.97 8.03
CA ILE A 35 37.30 21.83 7.39
C ILE A 35 36.43 21.03 6.41
N ALA A 36 37.04 20.13 5.63
CA ALA A 36 36.34 19.29 4.66
C ALA A 36 35.33 18.37 5.35
N ASP A 37 35.71 17.77 6.48
CA ASP A 37 34.81 16.92 7.28
C ASP A 37 33.56 17.68 7.73
N GLN A 38 33.74 18.91 8.24
CA GLN A 38 32.60 19.73 8.65
C GLN A 38 31.78 20.22 7.45
N ALA A 39 32.43 20.55 6.34
CA ALA A 39 31.76 20.95 5.11
C ALA A 39 30.93 19.80 4.52
N ALA A 40 31.41 18.55 4.62
CA ALA A 40 30.67 17.37 4.19
C ALA A 40 29.37 17.17 4.99
N ILE A 41 29.41 17.34 6.32
CA ILE A 41 28.22 17.28 7.18
C ILE A 41 27.19 18.35 6.78
N VAL A 42 27.67 19.58 6.51
CA VAL A 42 26.79 20.68 6.08
C VAL A 42 26.21 20.39 4.69
N GLN A 43 27.01 19.85 3.77
CA GLN A 43 26.53 19.46 2.45
C GLN A 43 25.45 18.39 2.54
N GLU A 44 25.66 17.33 3.33
CA GLU A 44 24.66 16.29 3.58
C GLU A 44 23.38 16.89 4.17
N GLY A 45 23.49 17.81 5.13
CA GLY A 45 22.35 18.53 5.68
C GLY A 45 21.59 19.37 4.66
N ILE A 46 22.29 20.02 3.72
CA ILE A 46 21.68 20.78 2.62
C ILE A 46 20.98 19.82 1.64
N GLU A 47 21.63 18.72 1.28
CA GLU A 47 21.05 17.69 0.41
C GLU A 47 19.79 17.11 1.04
N GLN A 48 19.81 16.75 2.33
CA GLN A 48 18.63 16.33 3.07
C GLN A 48 17.55 17.42 3.13
N ALA A 49 17.91 18.69 3.29
CA ALA A 49 16.95 19.79 3.28
C ALA A 49 16.28 20.00 1.91
N TYR A 50 16.94 19.65 0.81
CA TYR A 50 16.31 19.58 -0.50
C TYR A 50 15.39 18.37 -0.63
N ASP A 51 15.83 17.20 -0.14
CA ASP A 51 15.00 15.99 -0.12
C ASP A 51 13.75 16.17 0.75
N ASP A 52 13.84 16.95 1.82
CA ASP A 52 12.75 17.31 2.73
C ASP A 52 11.64 18.14 2.06
N GLN A 53 11.89 18.71 0.87
CA GLN A 53 10.88 19.43 0.10
C GLN A 53 9.93 18.49 -0.66
N PHE A 54 10.30 17.22 -0.85
CA PHE A 54 9.51 16.24 -1.58
C PHE A 54 8.94 15.18 -0.63
N ILE A 55 7.67 14.83 -0.81
CA ILE A 55 6.99 13.91 0.10
C ILE A 55 7.54 12.47 0.00
N GLU A 56 8.16 12.10 -1.11
CA GLU A 56 8.71 10.76 -1.32
C GLU A 56 10.06 10.56 -0.64
N THR A 57 10.87 11.61 -0.54
CA THR A 57 12.26 11.56 -0.05
C THR A 57 12.46 12.25 1.30
N SER A 58 11.49 13.05 1.75
CA SER A 58 11.61 13.81 2.99
C SER A 58 11.80 12.94 4.23
N ALA A 59 12.41 13.48 5.27
CA ALA A 59 12.42 12.84 6.58
C ALA A 59 10.99 12.82 7.20
N GLU A 60 10.71 11.83 8.05
CA GLU A 60 9.38 11.67 8.67
C GLU A 60 8.92 12.90 9.49
N TRP A 61 9.86 13.69 10.02
CA TRP A 61 9.54 14.91 10.76
C TRP A 61 8.97 16.02 9.85
N ALA A 62 9.30 16.04 8.55
CA ALA A 62 8.86 17.03 7.58
C ALA A 62 7.45 16.73 7.04
N VAL A 63 7.03 15.46 7.04
CA VAL A 63 5.73 15.00 6.51
C VAL A 63 4.52 15.78 7.05
N PRO A 64 4.40 16.04 8.38
CA PRO A 64 3.28 16.83 8.91
C PRO A 64 3.26 18.27 8.36
N TYR A 65 4.41 18.89 8.17
CA TYR A 65 4.51 20.25 7.63
C TYR A 65 4.09 20.30 6.17
N ILE A 66 4.48 19.31 5.36
CA ILE A 66 3.98 19.15 3.98
C ILE A 66 2.46 18.95 4.00
N GLY A 67 1.96 18.13 4.93
CA GLY A 67 0.53 17.91 5.15
C GLY A 67 -0.23 19.21 5.43
N ASP A 68 0.30 20.09 6.28
CA ASP A 68 -0.32 21.37 6.60
C ASP A 68 -0.43 22.30 5.38
N LEU A 69 0.55 22.30 4.47
CA LEU A 69 0.52 23.09 3.23
C LEU A 69 -0.65 22.71 2.31
N ILE A 70 -0.99 21.43 2.26
CA ILE A 70 -2.13 20.93 1.48
C ILE A 70 -3.42 20.83 2.30
N GLY A 71 -3.41 21.28 3.56
CA GLY A 71 -4.56 21.24 4.46
C GLY A 71 -4.96 19.83 4.89
N THR A 72 -3.99 18.93 4.98
CA THR A 72 -4.18 17.54 5.42
C THR A 72 -3.81 17.44 6.89
N ARG A 73 -4.82 17.26 7.75
CA ARG A 73 -4.59 16.93 9.16
C ARG A 73 -4.62 15.44 9.33
N THR A 74 -3.49 14.86 9.74
CA THR A 74 -3.43 13.46 10.17
C THR A 74 -4.22 13.31 11.47
N LEU A 75 -5.44 12.78 11.36
CA LEU A 75 -6.38 12.65 12.49
C LEU A 75 -5.89 11.71 13.59
N TYR A 76 -5.00 10.79 13.24
CA TYR A 76 -4.24 9.98 14.18
C TYR A 76 -2.80 9.98 13.72
N ALA A 77 -1.92 10.67 14.45
CA ALA A 77 -0.52 10.28 14.45
C ALA A 77 -0.53 8.85 15.00
N ALA A 78 -0.31 7.87 14.14
CA ALA A 78 -0.38 6.46 14.51
C ALA A 78 0.88 6.08 15.33
N ALA A 79 1.08 6.79 16.44
CA ALA A 79 2.15 6.59 17.39
C ALA A 79 2.11 5.13 17.85
N GLY A 80 3.15 4.38 17.47
CA GLY A 80 3.32 2.98 17.84
C GLY A 80 2.91 1.94 16.79
N THR A 81 2.35 2.31 15.63
CA THR A 81 1.98 1.33 14.58
C THR A 81 3.04 1.17 13.47
N GLY A 82 4.05 2.05 13.43
CA GLY A 82 5.07 2.05 12.37
C GLY A 82 4.57 2.51 11.00
N LEU A 83 3.29 2.89 10.87
CA LEU A 83 2.71 3.41 9.64
C LEU A 83 3.05 4.89 9.47
N SER A 84 3.78 5.23 8.40
CA SER A 84 4.09 6.61 8.04
C SER A 84 2.85 7.31 7.49
N ALA A 85 2.64 8.57 7.88
CA ALA A 85 1.61 9.42 7.32
C ALA A 85 1.88 9.83 5.86
N ARG A 86 3.08 9.52 5.35
CA ARG A 86 3.57 9.91 4.03
C ARG A 86 2.62 9.54 2.91
N ALA A 87 2.16 8.28 2.87
CA ALA A 87 1.27 7.80 1.81
C ALA A 87 -0.04 8.62 1.77
N VAL A 88 -0.62 8.88 2.94
CA VAL A 88 -1.85 9.69 3.07
C VAL A 88 -1.60 11.12 2.60
N VAL A 89 -0.52 11.74 3.05
CA VAL A 89 -0.17 13.12 2.67
C VAL A 89 0.09 13.22 1.16
N ALA A 90 0.91 12.31 0.61
CA ALA A 90 1.24 12.27 -0.82
C ALA A 90 -0.02 12.13 -1.70
N ASN A 91 -0.93 11.24 -1.33
CA ASN A 91 -2.11 10.93 -2.14
C ASN A 91 -3.33 11.84 -1.87
N THR A 92 -3.24 12.80 -0.95
CA THR A 92 -4.40 13.62 -0.55
C THR A 92 -5.04 14.38 -1.72
N LEU A 93 -4.23 14.97 -2.61
CA LEU A 93 -4.77 15.68 -3.78
C LEU A 93 -5.51 14.73 -4.73
N ALA A 94 -5.02 13.51 -4.89
CA ALA A 94 -5.69 12.48 -5.69
C ALA A 94 -7.04 12.07 -5.06
N TYR A 95 -7.10 11.88 -3.73
CA TYR A 95 -8.35 11.58 -3.04
C TYR A 95 -9.39 12.68 -3.24
N ARG A 96 -8.97 13.95 -3.16
CA ARG A 96 -9.87 15.11 -3.32
C ARG A 96 -10.43 15.20 -4.73
N ARG A 97 -9.60 14.94 -5.75
CA ARG A 97 -10.03 14.92 -7.16
C ARG A 97 -11.02 13.80 -7.47
N ARG A 98 -10.92 12.67 -6.76
CA ARG A 98 -11.76 11.47 -6.96
C ARG A 98 -12.80 11.29 -5.85
N LYS A 99 -13.07 12.33 -5.06
CA LYS A 99 -13.99 12.27 -3.92
C LYS A 99 -15.36 11.76 -4.37
N GLY A 100 -15.92 10.82 -3.59
CA GLY A 100 -17.21 10.20 -3.89
C GLY A 100 -17.13 8.96 -4.78
N THR A 101 -15.93 8.50 -5.13
CA THR A 101 -15.73 7.21 -5.81
C THR A 101 -15.31 6.12 -4.83
N VAL A 102 -15.69 4.89 -5.12
CA VAL A 102 -15.35 3.68 -4.33
C VAL A 102 -13.84 3.42 -4.32
N ALA A 103 -13.16 3.63 -5.46
CA ALA A 103 -11.73 3.43 -5.59
C ALA A 103 -10.91 4.29 -4.60
N VAL A 104 -11.37 5.49 -4.25
CA VAL A 104 -10.70 6.31 -3.21
C VAL A 104 -10.79 5.67 -1.84
N LEU A 105 -11.87 4.96 -1.52
CA LEU A 105 -12.00 4.27 -0.23
C LEU A 105 -11.00 3.11 -0.12
N GLU A 106 -10.79 2.37 -1.21
CA GLU A 106 -9.78 1.30 -1.29
C GLU A 106 -8.37 1.87 -1.12
N GLN A 107 -8.05 2.91 -1.89
CA GLN A 107 -6.73 3.55 -1.84
C GLN A 107 -6.46 4.17 -0.46
N LEU A 108 -7.43 4.89 0.11
CA LEU A 108 -7.29 5.48 1.44
C LEU A 108 -7.11 4.41 2.52
N ALA A 109 -7.85 3.30 2.43
CA ALA A 109 -7.70 2.19 3.36
C ALA A 109 -6.30 1.55 3.26
N ARG A 110 -5.79 1.34 2.04
CA ARG A 110 -4.43 0.85 1.80
C ARG A 110 -3.38 1.83 2.33
N ASP A 111 -3.52 3.12 2.06
CA ASP A 111 -2.54 4.14 2.48
C ASP A 111 -2.53 4.39 4.00
N VAL A 112 -3.66 4.19 4.69
CA VAL A 112 -3.75 4.32 6.16
C VAL A 112 -3.33 3.05 6.89
N THR A 113 -3.66 1.87 6.36
CA THR A 113 -3.51 0.60 7.10
C THR A 113 -2.41 -0.30 6.56
N ASN A 114 -1.90 -0.01 5.36
CA ASN A 114 -1.03 -0.87 4.55
C ASN A 114 -1.62 -2.26 4.25
N TYR A 115 -2.92 -2.47 4.47
CA TYR A 115 -3.62 -3.69 4.09
C TYR A 115 -4.30 -3.51 2.73
N PRO A 116 -4.27 -4.54 1.87
CA PRO A 116 -5.15 -4.59 0.71
C PRO A 116 -6.61 -4.45 1.16
N ALA A 117 -7.36 -3.63 0.44
CA ALA A 117 -8.73 -3.29 0.77
C ALA A 117 -9.61 -3.37 -0.47
N VAL A 118 -10.82 -3.89 -0.30
CA VAL A 118 -11.86 -3.90 -1.34
C VAL A 118 -13.07 -3.16 -0.79
N ALA A 119 -13.57 -2.18 -1.53
CA ALA A 119 -14.74 -1.41 -1.17
C ALA A 119 -15.93 -1.87 -2.03
N VAL A 120 -17.04 -2.19 -1.36
CA VAL A 120 -18.22 -2.77 -1.99
C VAL A 120 -19.41 -1.87 -1.78
N GLU A 121 -20.04 -1.45 -2.87
CA GLU A 121 -21.31 -0.73 -2.85
C GLU A 121 -22.47 -1.70 -2.70
N PHE A 122 -23.04 -1.80 -1.51
CA PHE A 122 -24.08 -2.79 -1.25
C PHE A 122 -25.38 -2.53 -2.02
N PHE A 123 -25.65 -1.28 -2.42
CA PHE A 123 -26.80 -0.96 -3.27
C PHE A 123 -26.73 -1.63 -4.65
N GLN A 124 -25.52 -1.95 -5.14
CA GLN A 124 -25.36 -2.69 -6.40
C GLN A 124 -25.74 -4.16 -6.25
N ARG A 125 -25.74 -4.69 -5.03
CA ARG A 125 -26.10 -6.08 -4.69
C ARG A 125 -27.57 -6.24 -4.29
N LEU A 126 -28.38 -5.19 -4.35
CA LEU A 126 -29.79 -5.28 -3.97
C LEU A 126 -30.63 -5.88 -5.09
N ALA A 127 -31.42 -6.90 -4.76
CA ALA A 127 -32.49 -7.38 -5.62
C ALA A 127 -33.56 -6.29 -5.76
N THR A 128 -33.71 -5.74 -6.96
CA THR A 128 -34.69 -4.68 -7.28
C THR A 128 -35.44 -5.00 -8.56
N THR A 129 -36.66 -4.47 -8.69
CA THR A 129 -37.33 -4.40 -9.98
C THR A 129 -36.52 -3.51 -10.93
N GLN A 130 -36.49 -3.89 -12.21
CA GLN A 130 -35.70 -3.20 -13.23
C GLN A 130 -36.39 -1.91 -13.66
N HIS A 131 -35.65 -0.81 -13.70
CA HIS A 131 -36.14 0.46 -14.22
C HIS A 131 -35.75 0.60 -15.70
N MET A 132 -36.69 0.99 -16.57
CA MET A 132 -36.46 0.99 -18.02
C MET A 132 -35.34 1.94 -18.47
N ASN A 133 -35.12 3.06 -17.76
CA ASN A 133 -34.03 4.00 -18.10
C ASN A 133 -32.66 3.54 -17.57
N HIS A 134 -32.62 2.52 -16.70
CA HIS A 134 -31.38 2.03 -16.11
C HIS A 134 -31.47 0.51 -15.90
N PRO A 135 -31.46 -0.29 -16.98
CA PRO A 135 -31.48 -1.73 -16.89
C PRO A 135 -30.16 -2.25 -16.31
N ARG A 136 -30.26 -3.17 -15.36
CA ARG A 136 -29.16 -3.89 -14.72
C ARG A 136 -29.28 -5.37 -15.04
N PRO A 137 -28.91 -5.81 -16.25
CA PRO A 137 -29.14 -7.19 -16.71
C PRO A 137 -28.38 -8.23 -15.88
N GLU A 138 -27.25 -7.85 -15.28
CA GLU A 138 -26.45 -8.75 -14.43
C GLU A 138 -27.00 -8.90 -13.00
N ASN A 139 -27.94 -8.05 -12.57
CA ASN A 139 -28.53 -8.12 -11.25
C ASN A 139 -29.72 -9.09 -11.24
N ILE A 140 -29.42 -10.39 -11.19
CA ILE A 140 -30.41 -11.47 -11.22
C ILE A 140 -30.85 -11.77 -9.78
N GLY A 141 -32.16 -11.70 -9.53
CA GLY A 141 -32.73 -11.91 -8.18
C GLY A 141 -32.54 -13.31 -7.60
N THR A 142 -32.19 -14.29 -8.43
CA THR A 142 -31.90 -15.67 -8.03
C THR A 142 -30.50 -16.07 -8.50
N ILE A 143 -29.74 -16.70 -7.61
CA ILE A 143 -28.41 -17.21 -7.93
C ILE A 143 -28.50 -18.55 -8.67
N ASP A 144 -27.67 -18.75 -9.69
CA ASP A 144 -27.58 -20.03 -10.39
C ASP A 144 -26.74 -21.02 -9.57
N LEU A 145 -27.38 -22.08 -9.07
CA LEU A 145 -26.73 -23.11 -8.27
C LEU A 145 -25.72 -23.96 -9.07
N ARG A 146 -25.76 -23.88 -10.40
CA ARG A 146 -24.80 -24.56 -11.28
C ARG A 146 -23.46 -23.83 -11.40
N ARG A 147 -23.35 -22.63 -10.81
CA ARG A 147 -22.17 -21.78 -10.80
C ARG A 147 -21.52 -21.83 -9.41
N PRO A 148 -20.75 -22.90 -9.10
CA PRO A 148 -20.16 -23.06 -7.76
C PRO A 148 -19.12 -21.96 -7.45
N ASP A 149 -18.53 -21.34 -8.48
CA ASP A 149 -17.65 -20.18 -8.38
C ASP A 149 -18.33 -18.96 -7.77
N LEU A 150 -19.62 -18.75 -8.05
CA LEU A 150 -20.40 -17.65 -7.49
C LEU A 150 -20.86 -17.97 -6.06
N LEU A 151 -21.24 -19.23 -5.80
CA LEU A 151 -21.72 -19.67 -4.49
C LEU A 151 -20.64 -19.55 -3.40
N GLU A 152 -19.39 -19.83 -3.74
CA GLU A 152 -18.27 -19.72 -2.79
C GLU A 152 -17.96 -18.27 -2.37
N ARG A 153 -18.37 -17.29 -3.18
CA ARG A 153 -18.10 -15.87 -2.95
C ARG A 153 -19.22 -15.14 -2.21
N VAL A 154 -20.34 -15.81 -1.92
CA VAL A 154 -21.46 -15.21 -1.18
C VAL A 154 -20.98 -14.69 0.18
N ASP A 155 -21.47 -13.52 0.59
CA ASP A 155 -21.07 -12.82 1.83
C ASP A 155 -19.59 -12.38 1.91
N THR A 156 -18.82 -12.50 0.83
CA THR A 156 -17.43 -12.00 0.73
C THR A 156 -17.37 -10.62 0.04
N ALA A 157 -16.18 -10.04 -0.04
CA ALA A 157 -15.95 -8.80 -0.80
C ALA A 157 -16.26 -8.96 -2.30
N PHE A 158 -16.22 -10.19 -2.82
CA PHE A 158 -16.45 -10.50 -4.23
C PHE A 158 -17.82 -11.13 -4.49
N ASP A 159 -18.73 -11.02 -3.53
CA ASP A 159 -20.11 -11.48 -3.65
C ASP A 159 -20.79 -10.79 -4.83
N ARG A 160 -21.45 -11.59 -5.66
CA ARG A 160 -22.25 -11.13 -6.81
C ARG A 160 -23.73 -11.51 -6.71
N ALA A 161 -24.13 -12.19 -5.63
CA ALA A 161 -25.52 -12.53 -5.40
C ALA A 161 -26.35 -11.26 -5.17
N ALA A 162 -27.60 -11.31 -5.63
CA ALA A 162 -28.58 -10.29 -5.28
C ALA A 162 -29.17 -10.60 -3.90
N HIS A 163 -29.26 -9.59 -3.04
CA HIS A 163 -29.73 -9.67 -1.67
C HIS A 163 -30.97 -8.82 -1.46
N THR A 164 -31.83 -9.24 -0.54
CA THR A 164 -32.94 -8.41 -0.09
C THR A 164 -32.46 -7.25 0.78
N LEU A 165 -33.21 -6.16 0.78
CA LEU A 165 -32.94 -4.99 1.60
C LEU A 165 -32.90 -5.36 3.09
N GLU A 166 -31.80 -5.03 3.76
CA GLU A 166 -31.64 -5.14 5.20
C GLU A 166 -31.78 -3.77 5.87
N VAL A 167 -32.78 -3.64 6.74
CA VAL A 167 -33.09 -2.37 7.45
C VAL A 167 -32.36 -2.26 8.80
N ARG A 168 -31.63 -3.32 9.20
CA ARG A 168 -30.86 -3.35 10.45
C ARG A 168 -29.68 -2.39 10.37
N ALA A 169 -29.20 -1.91 11.51
CA ALA A 169 -27.97 -1.13 11.56
C ALA A 169 -26.74 -1.99 11.24
N ILE A 170 -25.71 -1.38 10.65
CA ILE A 170 -24.38 -1.98 10.49
C ILE A 170 -23.82 -2.35 11.88
N PRO A 171 -23.19 -3.53 12.05
CA PRO A 171 -22.76 -4.46 11.00
C PRO A 171 -23.75 -5.58 10.65
N ARG A 172 -24.95 -5.60 11.26
CA ARG A 172 -25.95 -6.67 11.05
C ARG A 172 -26.89 -6.44 9.86
N GLY A 173 -27.03 -5.21 9.38
CA GLY A 173 -27.72 -4.88 8.13
C GLY A 173 -26.74 -4.27 7.14
N ARG A 174 -26.12 -5.12 6.32
CA ARG A 174 -25.10 -4.73 5.35
C ARG A 174 -25.74 -4.26 4.05
N TYR A 175 -26.74 -4.99 3.56
CA TYR A 175 -27.33 -4.76 2.25
C TYR A 175 -28.37 -3.64 2.27
N ASN A 176 -27.94 -2.41 2.05
CA ASN A 176 -28.82 -1.24 1.97
C ASN A 176 -28.24 -0.18 1.01
N ILE A 177 -29.08 0.75 0.55
CA ILE A 177 -28.71 1.79 -0.42
C ILE A 177 -27.56 2.70 0.05
N PRO A 178 -27.55 3.23 1.28
CA PRO A 178 -26.48 4.13 1.72
C PRO A 178 -25.21 3.40 2.17
N ASN A 179 -25.22 2.06 2.18
CA ASN A 179 -24.17 1.29 2.79
C ASN A 179 -23.04 1.00 1.79
N VAL A 180 -21.82 1.27 2.23
CA VAL A 180 -20.58 0.84 1.57
C VAL A 180 -19.77 0.01 2.57
N GLY A 181 -19.36 -1.18 2.15
CA GLY A 181 -18.52 -2.08 2.94
C GLY A 181 -17.06 -1.90 2.59
N LEU A 182 -16.18 -1.87 3.60
CA LEU A 182 -14.74 -1.90 3.40
C LEU A 182 -14.18 -3.21 3.97
N PHE A 183 -13.68 -4.07 3.10
CA PHE A 183 -13.09 -5.36 3.45
C PHE A 183 -11.58 -5.23 3.49
N LEU A 184 -10.98 -5.40 4.67
CA LEU A 184 -9.54 -5.32 4.88
C LEU A 184 -8.93 -6.72 4.94
N PHE A 185 -7.94 -7.00 4.10
CA PHE A 185 -7.23 -8.26 4.06
C PHE A 185 -5.94 -8.15 4.87
N ARG A 186 -6.02 -8.54 6.15
CA ARG A 186 -4.92 -8.37 7.12
C ARG A 186 -3.84 -9.44 7.04
N LEU A 187 -4.14 -10.58 6.42
CA LEU A 187 -3.21 -11.69 6.32
C LEU A 187 -2.21 -11.43 5.20
N ALA A 188 -0.92 -11.53 5.51
CA ALA A 188 0.14 -11.51 4.50
C ALA A 188 0.34 -12.93 3.95
N ALA A 189 0.36 -13.04 2.61
CA ALA A 189 0.71 -14.27 1.93
C ALA A 189 2.23 -14.30 1.70
N TYR A 190 2.89 -15.35 2.19
CA TYR A 190 4.32 -15.55 1.99
C TYR A 190 4.57 -16.78 1.11
N PRO A 191 5.41 -16.67 0.07
CA PRO A 191 5.74 -17.81 -0.77
C PRO A 191 6.58 -18.83 0.01
N LEU A 192 6.21 -20.10 -0.10
CA LEU A 192 6.99 -21.22 0.40
C LEU A 192 7.51 -22.02 -0.79
N VAL A 193 8.84 -22.09 -0.92
CA VAL A 193 9.53 -22.78 -2.01
C VAL A 193 10.18 -24.04 -1.45
N GLU A 194 10.09 -25.16 -2.18
CA GLU A 194 10.67 -26.45 -1.81
C GLU A 194 10.22 -27.00 -0.43
N ALA A 195 9.04 -26.59 0.03
CA ALA A 195 8.47 -27.10 1.27
C ALA A 195 8.09 -28.58 1.12
N THR A 196 8.50 -29.41 2.08
CA THR A 196 8.11 -30.82 2.10
C THR A 196 6.65 -30.96 2.50
N ALA A 197 5.81 -31.49 1.60
CA ALA A 197 4.42 -31.77 1.90
C ALA A 197 4.28 -32.87 2.97
N ARG A 198 3.36 -32.70 3.91
CA ARG A 198 3.12 -33.68 4.97
C ARG A 198 2.19 -34.78 4.46
N ARG A 199 2.68 -36.02 4.40
CA ARG A 199 1.82 -37.17 4.09
C ARG A 199 0.78 -37.38 5.18
N LEU A 200 -0.51 -37.34 4.82
CA LEU A 200 -1.64 -37.66 5.69
C LEU A 200 -1.96 -39.16 5.60
N ASP A 201 -1.99 -39.70 4.37
CA ASP A 201 -2.11 -41.13 4.08
C ASP A 201 -1.48 -41.48 2.72
N ASP A 202 -1.73 -42.68 2.19
CA ASP A 202 -1.14 -43.16 0.95
C ASP A 202 -1.48 -42.32 -0.31
N ARG A 203 -2.53 -41.47 -0.25
CA ARG A 203 -3.01 -40.69 -1.41
C ARG A 203 -3.22 -39.20 -1.12
N ARG A 204 -3.11 -38.76 0.13
CA ARG A 204 -3.39 -37.40 0.57
C ARG A 204 -2.19 -36.79 1.26
N PHE A 205 -1.87 -35.56 0.88
CA PHE A 205 -0.80 -34.76 1.45
C PHE A 205 -1.35 -33.39 1.85
N LEU A 206 -0.79 -32.82 2.91
CA LEU A 206 -1.07 -31.45 3.36
C LEU A 206 0.08 -30.54 2.95
N PHE A 207 -0.26 -29.31 2.56
CA PHE A 207 0.73 -28.32 2.14
C PHE A 207 1.55 -27.76 3.30
N ASN A 208 0.99 -27.72 4.50
CA ASN A 208 1.73 -27.28 5.68
C ASN A 208 2.67 -28.41 6.16
N PRO A 209 3.98 -28.18 6.31
CA PRO A 209 4.94 -29.21 6.73
C PRO A 209 4.65 -29.77 8.14
N LEU A 210 3.96 -29.01 9.00
CA LEU A 210 3.53 -29.45 10.33
C LEU A 210 2.26 -30.32 10.30
N GLY A 211 1.65 -30.52 9.13
CA GLY A 211 0.40 -31.28 8.99
C GLY A 211 -0.84 -30.52 9.46
N ILE A 212 -0.77 -29.19 9.52
CA ILE A 212 -1.92 -28.33 9.81
C ILE A 212 -2.77 -28.19 8.55
N ASP A 213 -4.07 -28.42 8.65
CA ASP A 213 -5.02 -28.10 7.58
C ASP A 213 -5.24 -26.58 7.52
N ALA A 214 -4.52 -25.93 6.60
CA ALA A 214 -4.50 -24.48 6.44
C ALA A 214 -4.80 -24.11 4.98
N PRO A 215 -5.58 -23.03 4.75
CA PRO A 215 -5.85 -22.55 3.41
C PRO A 215 -4.56 -22.05 2.74
N LEU A 216 -4.45 -22.29 1.44
CA LEU A 216 -3.45 -21.64 0.60
C LEU A 216 -3.96 -20.26 0.20
N PHE A 217 -3.07 -19.29 0.07
CA PHE A 217 -3.38 -17.92 -0.35
C PHE A 217 -2.66 -17.61 -1.65
N ASN A 218 -3.28 -16.80 -2.50
CA ASN A 218 -2.59 -16.25 -3.66
C ASN A 218 -1.58 -15.18 -3.22
N GLN A 219 -0.51 -15.04 -3.99
CA GLN A 219 0.34 -13.86 -3.92
C GLN A 219 -0.39 -12.70 -4.61
N PRO A 220 -0.69 -11.59 -3.92
CA PRO A 220 -1.42 -10.48 -4.53
C PRO A 220 -0.62 -9.86 -5.66
N GLU A 221 -1.25 -9.69 -6.83
CA GLU A 221 -0.69 -8.92 -7.93
C GLU A 221 -1.17 -7.47 -7.83
N THR A 222 -0.26 -6.51 -8.01
CA THR A 222 -0.61 -5.08 -8.05
C THR A 222 -1.46 -4.81 -9.29
N GLU A 223 -2.50 -4.00 -9.15
CA GLU A 223 -3.33 -3.57 -10.27
C GLU A 223 -2.47 -2.83 -11.34
N ALA A 224 -2.73 -3.07 -12.63
CA ALA A 224 -1.91 -2.49 -13.71
C ALA A 224 -2.24 -1.01 -13.92
N LEU A 225 -3.47 -0.60 -13.62
CA LEU A 225 -3.97 0.77 -13.74
C LEU A 225 -4.58 1.25 -12.42
N LEU A 226 -4.36 2.52 -12.08
CA LEU A 226 -4.96 3.18 -10.90
C LEU A 226 -6.49 3.24 -10.90
N THR A 227 -7.13 2.92 -12.02
CA THR A 227 -8.60 2.91 -12.21
C THR A 227 -9.20 1.52 -12.12
N GLU A 228 -8.39 0.47 -12.07
CA GLU A 228 -8.88 -0.90 -11.93
C GLU A 228 -9.34 -1.14 -10.49
N PHE A 229 -10.48 -1.83 -10.36
CA PHE A 229 -10.97 -2.27 -9.05
C PHE A 229 -10.19 -3.49 -8.61
N ALA A 230 -9.87 -3.57 -7.31
CA ALA A 230 -9.22 -4.73 -6.75
C ALA A 230 -10.07 -5.99 -6.98
N GLY A 231 -9.52 -6.95 -7.72
CA GLY A 231 -10.11 -8.26 -7.96
C GLY A 231 -9.61 -9.33 -6.99
N PRO A 232 -10.13 -10.57 -7.08
CA PRO A 232 -9.67 -11.70 -6.27
C PRO A 232 -8.16 -11.95 -6.32
N LEU A 233 -7.52 -11.68 -7.46
CA LEU A 233 -6.09 -11.88 -7.65
C LEU A 233 -5.24 -10.78 -6.99
N ASN A 234 -5.84 -9.62 -6.70
CA ASN A 234 -5.15 -8.44 -6.15
C ASN A 234 -5.16 -8.40 -4.62
N VAL A 235 -5.79 -9.38 -3.98
CA VAL A 235 -5.87 -9.48 -2.52
C VAL A 235 -5.45 -10.87 -2.05
N PRO A 236 -4.87 -10.98 -0.85
CA PRO A 236 -4.45 -12.26 -0.28
C PRO A 236 -5.67 -12.98 0.28
N MET A 237 -6.41 -13.67 -0.60
CA MET A 237 -7.58 -14.46 -0.23
C MET A 237 -7.28 -15.96 -0.32
N PRO A 238 -7.98 -16.80 0.46
CA PRO A 238 -7.88 -18.24 0.32
C PRO A 238 -8.17 -18.68 -1.12
N ILE A 239 -7.28 -19.48 -1.69
CA ILE A 239 -7.47 -20.11 -2.99
C ILE A 239 -8.56 -21.16 -2.83
N SER A 240 -9.57 -21.07 -3.69
CA SER A 240 -10.66 -22.03 -3.66
C SER A 240 -10.24 -23.40 -4.18
N ARG A 241 -10.94 -24.43 -3.72
CA ARG A 241 -10.78 -25.79 -4.25
C ARG A 241 -11.13 -25.87 -5.75
N LEU A 242 -12.07 -25.05 -6.20
CA LEU A 242 -12.46 -24.96 -7.61
C LEU A 242 -11.33 -24.37 -8.47
N ALA A 243 -10.62 -23.36 -7.96
CA ALA A 243 -9.48 -22.77 -8.65
C ALA A 243 -8.30 -23.76 -8.78
N MET A 244 -8.18 -24.74 -7.88
CA MET A 244 -7.15 -25.79 -7.93
C MET A 244 -7.49 -26.98 -8.83
N ASN A 245 -8.75 -27.14 -9.25
CA ASN A 245 -9.23 -28.26 -10.06
C ASN A 245 -9.20 -27.99 -11.57
N LEU A 246 -8.66 -26.84 -11.99
CA LEU A 246 -8.43 -26.45 -13.39
C LEU A 246 -6.99 -26.79 -13.79
#